data_AF-A0A6B1HFD0-F1
#
_entry.id   AF-A0A6B1HFD0-F1
#
_cell.length_a   1.000
_cell.length_b   1.000
_cell.length_c   1.000
_cell.angle_alpha   90.00
_cell.angle_beta   90.00
_cell.angle_gamma   90.00
#
_symmetry.space_group_name_H-M   'P 1'
#
loop_
_entity.id
_entity.type
_entity.pdbx_description
1 polymer ?
#
loop_
_entity_poly.entity_id
_entity_poly.type
_entity_poly.pdbx_seq_one_letter_code
_entity_poly.pdbx_strand_id
1 'polypeptide(L)'
;MAKAGQRQSDRNAAIRELGLEPYVLELELHGYTVVPPSVTGVTDGEIDTLTQLLLDKSEELVGCSFTVENGPECELDYGGYKGIIERMSGVLPSQFQLMQLCTFDRAFRDLAVNPAAVALMRHMIGPFATRFSSHNCFIK
;
A
#
# COMPACT_ATOMS: atom_id res chain seq x y z
N MET A 1 33.01 -4.63 11.30
CA MET A 1 32.13 -3.55 11.80
C MET A 1 32.18 -2.37 10.83
N ALA A 2 31.15 -2.12 10.02
CA ALA A 2 31.14 -0.98 9.10
C ALA A 2 31.01 0.34 9.89
N LYS A 3 31.87 1.34 9.60
CA LYS A 3 31.87 2.66 10.25
C LYS A 3 30.54 3.38 9.97
N ALA A 4 30.01 4.13 10.95
CA ALA A 4 28.71 4.81 10.86
C ALA A 4 28.56 5.73 9.63
N GLY A 5 29.64 6.37 9.18
CA GLY A 5 29.65 7.22 7.97
C GLY A 5 29.42 6.46 6.66
N GLN A 6 29.87 5.20 6.57
CA GLN A 6 29.68 4.35 5.39
C GLN A 6 28.24 3.81 5.30
N ARG A 7 27.57 3.67 6.45
CA ARG A 7 26.15 3.30 6.51
C ARG A 7 25.20 4.45 6.14
N GLN A 8 25.64 5.70 6.29
CA GLN A 8 24.86 6.87 5.87
C GLN A 8 25.02 7.13 4.35
N SER A 9 26.21 6.90 3.78
CA SER A 9 26.45 7.07 2.34
C SER A 9 25.60 6.14 1.49
N ASP A 10 25.46 4.88 1.90
CA ASP A 10 24.69 3.87 1.17
C ASP A 10 23.18 4.15 1.25
N ARG A 11 22.71 4.69 2.39
CA ARG A 11 21.31 5.10 2.59
C ARG A 11 20.89 6.22 1.62
N ASN A 12 21.82 7.12 1.33
CA ASN A 12 21.57 8.24 0.43
C ASN A 12 21.85 7.88 -1.04
N ALA A 13 22.50 6.74 -1.31
CA ALA A 13 22.77 6.30 -2.68
C ALA A 13 21.47 5.95 -3.41
N ALA A 14 20.62 5.09 -2.81
CA ALA A 14 19.35 4.68 -3.41
C ALA A 14 18.37 5.86 -3.59
N ILE A 15 18.34 6.80 -2.64
CA ILE A 15 17.53 8.02 -2.76
C ILE A 15 17.96 8.84 -3.98
N ARG A 16 19.27 9.07 -4.15
CA ARG A 16 19.80 9.84 -5.30
C ARG A 16 19.61 9.12 -6.63
N GLU A 17 19.87 7.81 -6.67
CA GLU A 17 19.70 7.01 -7.90
C GLU A 17 18.27 7.03 -8.41
N LEU A 18 17.29 7.03 -7.50
CA LEU A 18 15.87 7.05 -7.83
C LEU A 18 15.27 8.46 -7.89
N GLY A 19 16.06 9.51 -7.64
CA GLY A 19 15.60 10.91 -7.64
C GLY A 19 14.56 11.21 -6.56
N LEU A 20 14.71 10.60 -5.37
CA LEU A 20 13.69 10.63 -4.31
C LEU A 20 13.86 11.76 -3.29
N GLU A 21 14.86 12.62 -3.45
CA GLU A 21 15.18 13.72 -2.53
C GLU A 21 13.99 14.65 -2.25
N PRO A 22 13.17 15.06 -3.24
CA PRO A 22 12.01 15.90 -2.98
C PRO A 22 10.99 15.22 -2.05
N TYR A 23 10.75 13.92 -2.24
CA TYR A 23 9.78 13.15 -1.45
C TYR A 23 10.29 12.88 -0.03
N VAL A 24 11.61 12.74 0.15
CA VAL A 24 12.22 12.69 1.49
C VAL A 24 11.97 14.00 2.24
N LEU A 25 12.19 15.14 1.60
CA LEU A 25 11.97 16.45 2.21
C LEU A 25 10.50 16.64 2.62
N GLU A 26 9.55 16.25 1.75
CA GLU A 26 8.13 16.29 2.09
C GLU A 26 7.78 15.39 3.28
N LEU A 27 8.34 14.17 3.34
CA LEU A 27 8.14 13.28 4.48
C LEU A 27 8.65 13.89 5.79
N GLU A 28 9.80 14.56 5.77
CA GLU A 28 10.36 15.22 6.97
C GLU A 28 9.55 16.44 7.41
N LEU A 29 9.03 17.23 6.45
CA LEU A 29 8.31 18.47 6.74
C LEU A 29 6.82 18.25 7.05
N HIS A 30 6.18 17.29 6.39
CA HIS A 30 4.72 17.12 6.40
C HIS A 30 4.27 15.78 6.98
N GLY A 31 5.18 14.80 7.11
CA GLY A 31 4.84 13.45 7.56
C GLY A 31 4.16 12.59 6.49
N TYR A 32 4.01 13.08 5.25
CA TYR A 32 3.50 12.34 4.11
C TYR A 32 4.07 12.90 2.79
N THR A 33 4.01 12.11 1.73
CA THR A 33 4.40 12.50 0.37
C THR A 33 3.62 11.68 -0.66
N VAL A 34 3.56 12.17 -1.90
CA VAL A 34 2.93 11.46 -3.03
C VAL A 34 3.98 11.26 -4.14
N VAL A 35 4.36 10.00 -4.38
CA VAL A 35 5.31 9.64 -5.43
C VAL A 35 4.53 9.19 -6.67
N PRO A 36 4.65 9.88 -7.82
CA PRO A 36 3.87 9.58 -9.01
C PRO A 36 4.36 8.28 -9.70
N PRO A 37 3.50 7.65 -10.53
CA PRO A 37 3.87 6.49 -11.36
C PRO A 37 5.14 6.68 -12.19
N SER A 38 5.37 7.90 -12.70
CA SER A 38 6.59 8.26 -13.45
C SER A 38 7.89 8.11 -12.66
N VAL A 39 7.82 8.03 -11.33
CA VAL A 39 8.97 7.82 -10.43
C VAL A 39 8.95 6.42 -9.81
N THR A 40 7.77 5.90 -9.44
CA THR A 40 7.67 4.54 -8.88
C THR A 40 7.90 3.44 -9.92
N GLY A 41 7.73 3.77 -11.21
CA GLY A 41 7.82 2.83 -12.32
C GLY A 41 6.59 1.92 -12.47
N VAL A 42 5.54 2.15 -11.67
CA VAL A 42 4.29 1.41 -11.79
C VAL A 42 3.56 1.90 -13.03
N THR A 43 3.17 0.98 -13.90
CA THR A 43 2.49 1.26 -15.17
C THR A 43 0.97 1.25 -15.01
N ASP A 44 0.26 1.93 -15.90
CA ASP A 44 -1.21 1.91 -15.93
C ASP A 44 -1.75 0.47 -16.06
N GLY A 45 -1.11 -0.38 -16.87
CA GLY A 45 -1.51 -1.79 -17.00
C GLY A 45 -1.31 -2.62 -15.73
N GLU A 46 -0.30 -2.32 -14.91
CA GLU A 46 -0.15 -2.93 -13.59
C GLU A 46 -1.24 -2.45 -12.64
N ILE A 47 -1.60 -1.16 -12.69
CA ILE A 47 -2.72 -0.60 -11.91
C ILE A 47 -4.03 -1.28 -12.30
N ASP A 48 -4.31 -1.43 -13.59
CA ASP A 48 -5.51 -2.11 -14.10
C ASP A 48 -5.56 -3.56 -13.62
N THR A 49 -4.43 -4.27 -13.70
CA THR A 49 -4.32 -5.67 -13.24
C THR A 49 -4.59 -5.79 -11.74
N LEU A 50 -3.94 -4.94 -10.93
CA LEU A 50 -4.14 -4.91 -9.48
C LEU A 50 -5.60 -4.57 -9.12
N THR A 51 -6.19 -3.63 -9.85
CA THR A 51 -7.58 -3.20 -9.67
C THR A 51 -8.53 -4.36 -9.94
N GLN A 52 -8.39 -5.03 -11.08
CA GLN A 52 -9.24 -6.17 -11.41
C GLN A 52 -9.12 -7.30 -10.38
N LEU A 53 -7.89 -7.62 -9.94
CA LEU A 53 -7.68 -8.62 -8.88
C LEU A 53 -8.40 -8.26 -7.56
N LEU A 54 -8.44 -6.98 -7.20
CA LEU A 54 -9.17 -6.50 -6.02
C LEU A 54 -10.68 -6.58 -6.21
N LEU A 55 -11.20 -6.26 -7.40
CA LEU A 55 -12.63 -6.35 -7.71
C LEU A 55 -13.09 -7.82 -7.68
N ASP A 56 -12.35 -8.72 -8.34
CA ASP A 56 -12.66 -10.15 -8.36
C ASP A 56 -12.68 -10.74 -6.93
N LYS A 57 -11.68 -10.38 -6.11
CA LYS A 57 -11.60 -10.84 -4.72
C LYS A 57 -12.66 -10.23 -3.82
N SER A 58 -13.09 -9.01 -4.11
CA SER A 58 -14.22 -8.36 -3.44
C SER A 58 -15.52 -9.10 -3.73
N GLU A 59 -15.79 -9.40 -5.00
CA GLU A 59 -16.98 -10.12 -5.43
C GLU A 59 -17.02 -11.54 -4.85
N GLU A 60 -15.90 -12.27 -4.86
CA GLU A 60 -15.80 -13.58 -4.21
C GLU A 60 -16.17 -13.54 -2.71
N LEU A 61 -15.86 -12.43 -2.02
CA LEU A 61 -16.05 -12.30 -0.58
C LEU A 61 -17.48 -11.92 -0.21
N VAL A 62 -18.07 -10.97 -0.94
CA VAL A 62 -19.39 -10.40 -0.59
C VAL A 62 -20.52 -10.85 -1.52
N GLY A 63 -20.21 -11.52 -2.63
CA GLY A 63 -21.18 -12.00 -3.61
C GLY A 63 -21.86 -10.91 -4.43
N CYS A 64 -21.27 -9.71 -4.48
CA CYS A 64 -21.78 -8.56 -5.23
C CYS A 64 -20.65 -8.03 -6.12
N SER A 65 -20.94 -7.78 -7.40
CA SER A 65 -19.98 -7.22 -8.34
C SER A 65 -19.69 -5.76 -8.04
N PHE A 66 -18.50 -5.30 -8.40
CA PHE A 66 -18.04 -3.93 -8.21
C PHE A 66 -17.48 -3.35 -9.50
N THR A 67 -17.67 -2.05 -9.70
CA THR A 67 -16.90 -1.25 -10.66
C THR A 67 -16.23 -0.09 -9.96
N VAL A 68 -15.13 0.42 -10.52
CA VAL A 68 -14.44 1.59 -9.96
C VAL A 68 -15.36 2.82 -10.01
N GLU A 69 -16.15 2.97 -11.07
CA GLU A 69 -16.98 4.14 -11.32
C GLU A 69 -18.27 4.16 -10.51
N ASN A 70 -18.93 3.01 -10.35
CA ASN A 70 -20.27 2.92 -9.74
C ASN A 70 -20.27 2.24 -8.37
N GLY A 71 -19.15 1.67 -7.93
CA GLY A 71 -19.09 0.89 -6.70
C GLY A 71 -19.85 -0.44 -6.82
N PRO A 72 -20.42 -0.95 -5.72
CA PRO A 72 -21.15 -2.22 -5.72
C PRO A 72 -22.48 -2.11 -6.48
N GLU A 73 -22.85 -3.17 -7.21
CA GLU A 73 -24.13 -3.23 -7.93
C GLU A 73 -25.36 -3.32 -7.01
N CYS A 74 -25.14 -3.65 -5.74
CA CYS A 74 -26.17 -3.92 -4.75
C CYS A 74 -25.78 -3.36 -3.38
N GLU A 75 -26.76 -3.18 -2.48
CA GLU A 75 -26.42 -2.89 -1.07
C GLU A 75 -25.64 -4.05 -0.48
N LEU A 76 -24.48 -3.74 0.09
CA LEU A 76 -23.60 -4.72 0.69
C LEU A 76 -24.11 -5.11 2.07
N ASP A 77 -24.35 -6.40 2.27
CA ASP A 77 -24.47 -6.97 3.61
C ASP A 77 -23.08 -7.28 4.15
N TYR A 78 -22.53 -6.35 4.93
CA TYR A 78 -21.27 -6.54 5.65
C TYR A 78 -21.39 -7.58 6.79
N GLY A 79 -22.57 -8.19 6.97
CA GLY A 79 -22.90 -9.14 8.00
C GLY A 79 -22.83 -8.54 9.40
N GLY A 80 -22.78 -9.41 10.41
CA GLY A 80 -22.51 -9.02 11.80
C GLY A 80 -21.04 -8.65 12.08
N TYR A 81 -20.22 -8.40 11.05
CA TYR A 81 -18.80 -8.14 11.22
C TYR A 81 -18.58 -6.79 11.91
N LYS A 82 -18.32 -6.82 13.21
CA LYS A 82 -17.93 -5.64 13.97
C LYS A 82 -16.41 -5.61 14.08
N GLY A 83 -15.76 -4.86 13.20
CA GLY A 83 -14.36 -4.50 13.36
C GLY A 83 -14.11 -3.76 14.68
N ILE A 84 -12.86 -3.45 14.98
CA ILE A 84 -12.53 -2.75 16.25
C ILE A 84 -13.22 -1.38 16.29
N ILE A 85 -13.28 -0.69 15.16
CA ILE A 85 -13.89 0.64 15.04
C ILE A 85 -15.39 0.57 15.30
N GLU A 86 -16.11 -0.33 14.63
CA GLU A 86 -17.57 -0.50 14.76
C GLU A 86 -17.96 -0.93 16.17
N ARG A 87 -17.10 -1.72 16.84
CA ARG A 87 -17.28 -2.08 18.26
C ARG A 87 -17.11 -0.88 19.20
N MET A 88 -16.21 0.05 18.88
CA MET A 88 -15.92 1.22 19.72
C MET A 88 -16.86 2.39 19.44
N SER A 89 -17.29 2.59 18.20
CA SER A 89 -18.09 3.74 17.77
C SER A 89 -19.59 3.47 17.76
N GLY A 90 -20.01 2.20 17.65
CA GLY A 90 -21.42 1.84 17.46
C GLY A 90 -21.96 2.14 16.05
N VAL A 91 -21.11 2.58 15.12
CA VAL A 91 -21.46 2.82 13.72
C VAL A 91 -21.46 1.50 12.95
N LEU A 92 -22.36 1.37 11.97
CA LEU A 92 -22.39 0.21 11.07
C LEU A 92 -21.15 0.18 10.16
N PRO A 93 -20.68 -1.00 9.75
CA PRO A 93 -19.58 -1.11 8.80
C PRO A 93 -19.94 -0.42 7.49
N SER A 94 -19.01 0.39 6.96
CA SER A 94 -19.13 1.04 5.64
C SER A 94 -18.04 0.60 4.68
N GLN A 95 -17.22 -0.37 5.09
CA GLN A 95 -16.06 -0.83 4.35
C GLN A 95 -15.69 -2.24 4.83
N PHE A 96 -15.02 -3.01 3.99
CA PHE A 96 -14.37 -4.26 4.38
C PHE A 96 -12.91 -4.27 3.97
N GLN A 97 -12.14 -5.23 4.51
CA GLN A 97 -10.71 -5.33 4.27
C GLN A 97 -10.36 -6.64 3.58
N LEU A 98 -9.61 -6.53 2.50
CA LEU A 98 -8.89 -7.65 1.92
C LEU A 98 -7.49 -7.69 2.56
N MET A 99 -7.28 -8.68 3.41
CA MET A 99 -6.05 -8.82 4.20
C MET A 99 -5.06 -9.75 3.51
N GLN A 100 -3.76 -9.54 3.76
CA GLN A 100 -2.70 -10.42 3.29
C GLN A 100 -2.66 -10.55 1.76
N LEU A 101 -2.80 -9.45 1.01
CA LEU A 101 -2.86 -9.44 -0.45
C LEU A 101 -1.71 -10.19 -1.14
N CYS A 102 -0.55 -10.27 -0.50
CA CYS A 102 0.58 -11.07 -0.96
C CYS A 102 0.26 -12.57 -1.12
N THR A 103 -0.80 -13.11 -0.49
CA THR A 103 -1.23 -14.49 -0.67
C THR A 103 -2.16 -14.66 -1.88
N PHE A 104 -2.74 -13.57 -2.40
CA PHE A 104 -3.74 -13.61 -3.48
C PHE A 104 -3.08 -13.73 -4.84
N ASP A 105 -2.12 -12.85 -5.11
CA ASP A 105 -1.43 -12.81 -6.41
C ASP A 105 0.01 -12.29 -6.26
N ARG A 106 0.86 -12.61 -7.24
CA ARG A 106 2.24 -12.12 -7.31
C ARG A 106 2.30 -10.60 -7.51
N ALA A 107 1.38 -10.01 -8.28
CA ALA A 107 1.36 -8.57 -8.55
C ALA A 107 1.41 -7.74 -7.26
N PHE A 108 0.68 -8.16 -6.21
CA PHE A 108 0.71 -7.51 -4.91
C PHE A 108 2.05 -7.63 -4.18
N ARG A 109 2.80 -8.74 -4.39
CA ARG A 109 4.14 -8.90 -3.83
C ARG A 109 5.13 -7.96 -4.49
N ASP A 110 5.05 -7.88 -5.82
CA ASP A 110 5.93 -7.02 -6.62
C ASP A 110 5.68 -5.54 -6.26
N LEU A 111 4.41 -5.14 -6.10
CA LEU A 111 4.04 -3.81 -5.58
C LEU A 111 4.55 -3.56 -4.16
N ALA A 112 4.40 -4.54 -3.25
CA ALA A 112 4.82 -4.41 -1.85
C ALA A 112 6.33 -4.19 -1.66
N VAL A 113 7.15 -4.57 -2.65
CA VAL A 113 8.60 -4.37 -2.64
C VAL A 113 9.08 -3.32 -3.64
N ASN A 114 8.19 -2.43 -4.09
CA ASN A 114 8.53 -1.35 -5.03
C ASN A 114 9.82 -0.60 -4.59
N PRO A 115 10.81 -0.42 -5.48
CA PRO A 115 12.11 0.15 -5.11
C PRO A 115 12.02 1.54 -4.47
N ALA A 116 11.13 2.41 -4.97
CA ALA A 116 10.96 3.75 -4.41
C ALA A 116 10.39 3.69 -2.99
N ALA A 117 9.35 2.89 -2.78
CA ALA A 117 8.75 2.69 -1.45
C ALA A 117 9.77 2.12 -0.45
N VAL A 118 10.52 1.09 -0.85
CA VAL A 118 11.55 0.45 0.01
C VAL A 118 12.69 1.41 0.33
N ALA A 119 13.14 2.21 -0.65
CA ALA A 119 14.19 3.21 -0.44
C ALA A 119 13.74 4.28 0.57
N LEU A 120 12.53 4.82 0.42
CA LEU A 120 11.96 5.80 1.36
C LEU A 120 11.80 5.22 2.77
N MET A 121 11.20 4.03 2.92
CA MET A 121 11.04 3.40 4.24
C MET A 121 12.37 3.16 4.94
N ARG A 122 13.37 2.63 4.21
CA ARG A 122 14.71 2.38 4.76
C ARG A 122 15.45 3.68 5.09
N HIS A 123 15.18 4.75 4.36
CA HIS A 123 15.72 6.07 4.66
C HIS A 123 15.17 6.61 5.98
N MET A 124 13.84 6.61 6.12
CA MET A 124 13.13 7.19 7.27
C MET A 124 13.30 6.38 8.56
N ILE A 125 13.18 5.06 8.49
CA ILE A 125 13.19 4.18 9.68
C ILE A 125 14.59 3.64 9.96
N GLY A 126 15.31 3.30 8.90
CA GLY A 126 16.64 2.72 8.95
C GLY A 126 16.74 1.38 8.21
N PRO A 127 17.90 1.09 7.59
CA PRO A 127 18.05 -0.01 6.62
C PRO A 127 17.86 -1.41 7.22
N PHE A 128 18.11 -1.58 8.51
CA PHE A 128 17.98 -2.87 9.22
C PHE A 128 16.80 -2.92 10.20
N ALA A 129 16.08 -1.80 10.35
CA ALA A 129 14.92 -1.68 11.23
C ALA A 129 13.59 -1.86 10.46
N THR A 130 13.63 -1.75 9.13
CA THR A 130 12.44 -1.86 8.28
C THR A 130 12.10 -3.33 8.00
N ARG A 131 10.86 -3.74 8.28
CA ARG A 131 10.31 -5.06 7.93
C ARG A 131 8.91 -4.91 7.36
N PHE A 132 8.59 -5.71 6.35
CA PHE A 132 7.23 -5.80 5.84
C PHE A 132 6.30 -6.31 6.94
N SER A 133 5.21 -5.57 7.21
CA SER A 133 4.22 -5.94 8.22
C SER A 133 3.01 -6.61 7.56
N SER A 134 2.33 -5.90 6.67
CA SER A 134 1.19 -6.41 5.92
C SER A 134 0.94 -5.58 4.66
N HIS A 135 0.22 -6.15 3.72
CA HIS A 135 -0.29 -5.45 2.54
C HIS A 135 -1.78 -5.79 2.46
N ASN A 136 -2.61 -4.78 2.64
CA ASN A 136 -4.06 -4.91 2.78
C ASN A 136 -4.74 -3.86 1.90
N CYS A 137 -5.95 -4.15 1.46
CA CYS A 137 -6.80 -3.20 0.76
C CYS A 137 -8.04 -2.91 1.62
N PHE A 138 -8.48 -1.65 1.60
CA PHE A 138 -9.75 -1.22 2.18
C PHE A 138 -10.71 -0.96 1.01
N ILE A 139 -11.80 -1.73 0.95
CA ILE A 139 -12.87 -1.55 -0.04
C ILE A 139 -13.95 -0.71 0.63
N LYS A 140 -14.26 0.44 0.04
CA LYS A 140 -15.14 1.47 0.57
C LYS A 140 -16.27 1.76 -0.40
#